data_AF-A0A260Z1E4-F1
#
_entry.id   AF-A0A260Z1E4-F1
#
_cell.length_a   1.000
_cell.length_b   1.000
_cell.length_c   1.000
_cell.angle_alpha   90.00
_cell.angle_beta   90.00
_cell.angle_gamma   90.00
#
_symmetry.space_group_name_H-M   'P 1'
#
loop_
_entity.id
_entity.type
_entity.pdbx_description
1 polymer ?
#
loop_
_entity_poly.entity_id
_entity_poly.type
_entity_poly.pdbx_seq_one_letter_code
_entity_poly.pdbx_strand_id
1 'polypeptide(L)'
;NQLGVAVRILKNPKLRLKQLRVRQDEKWIKIEEELRKSSTKLHVVNLILLDRDYPIDFNLFAPKSLEEVAISIKKSVKQMDEIVTPEQCKQLKMLKICTQPRDPLVKLLKNPKLRLKKLTVYPDEEWMKIEEELRESSTKLHVNNVTVQHPEYPISFYLFAPKSLEEVTVYTNESSFKKMNEILRSENCKQLK
;
A
#
# COMPACT_ATOMS: atom_id res chain seq x y z
N ASN A 1 -28.43 19.03 0.74
CA ASN A 1 -27.33 18.51 1.60
C ASN A 1 -26.52 17.46 0.81
N GLN A 2 -25.35 17.84 0.29
CA GLN A 2 -24.51 16.98 -0.57
C GLN A 2 -23.98 15.73 0.16
N LEU A 3 -23.73 15.83 1.47
CA LEU A 3 -23.27 14.72 2.29
C LEU A 3 -24.32 13.60 2.33
N GLY A 4 -25.59 13.95 2.52
CA GLY A 4 -26.69 12.99 2.57
C GLY A 4 -26.90 12.25 1.24
N VAL A 5 -26.62 12.89 0.11
CA VAL A 5 -26.68 12.25 -1.21
C VAL A 5 -25.55 11.24 -1.39
N ALA A 6 -24.32 11.61 -1.03
CA ALA A 6 -23.16 10.71 -1.10
C ALA A 6 -23.38 9.46 -0.23
N VAL A 7 -23.85 9.63 1.01
CA VAL A 7 -24.16 8.52 1.92
C VAL A 7 -25.24 7.61 1.34
N ARG A 8 -26.33 8.15 0.76
CA ARG A 8 -27.39 7.34 0.14
C ARG A 8 -26.88 6.51 -1.04
N ILE A 9 -26.02 7.09 -1.87
CA ILE A 9 -25.42 6.37 -3.01
C ILE A 9 -24.52 5.24 -2.48
N LEU A 10 -23.64 5.54 -1.54
CA LEU A 10 -22.68 4.57 -0.98
C LEU A 10 -23.35 3.45 -0.16
N LYS A 11 -24.50 3.72 0.45
CA LYS A 11 -25.33 2.71 1.14
C LYS A 11 -26.10 1.79 0.18
N ASN A 12 -26.02 1.99 -1.14
CA ASN A 12 -26.69 1.10 -2.08
C ASN A 12 -25.95 -0.26 -2.15
N PRO A 13 -26.55 -1.38 -1.73
CA PRO A 13 -25.88 -2.68 -1.70
C PRO A 13 -25.58 -3.24 -3.10
N LYS A 14 -26.21 -2.71 -4.15
CA LYS A 14 -25.93 -3.06 -5.56
C LYS A 14 -24.82 -2.20 -6.17
N LEU A 15 -24.36 -1.15 -5.49
CA LEU A 15 -23.29 -0.31 -5.99
C LEU A 15 -21.99 -1.12 -6.05
N ARG A 16 -21.34 -1.09 -7.22
CA ARG A 16 -20.03 -1.68 -7.47
C ARG A 16 -19.17 -0.59 -8.08
N LEU A 17 -18.18 -0.13 -7.33
CA LEU A 17 -17.28 0.93 -7.78
C LEU A 17 -16.03 0.31 -8.38
N LYS A 18 -15.72 0.68 -9.62
CA LYS A 18 -14.42 0.37 -10.21
C LYS A 18 -13.31 1.09 -9.45
N GLN A 19 -13.55 2.32 -9.02
CA GLN A 19 -12.58 3.12 -8.29
C GLN A 19 -13.27 4.00 -7.24
N LEU A 20 -12.65 4.11 -6.07
CA LEU A 20 -12.99 5.09 -5.06
C LEU A 20 -11.74 5.90 -4.71
N ARG A 21 -11.82 7.22 -4.88
CA ARG A 21 -10.80 8.16 -4.41
C ARG A 21 -11.30 8.83 -3.15
N VAL A 22 -10.55 8.68 -2.06
CA VAL A 22 -10.89 9.26 -0.77
C VAL A 22 -9.81 10.24 -0.38
N ARG A 23 -10.22 11.49 -0.16
CA ARG A 23 -9.45 12.45 0.62
C ARG A 23 -10.03 12.45 2.02
N GLN A 24 -9.20 12.22 3.03
CA GLN A 24 -9.66 12.12 4.42
C GLN A 24 -9.84 13.50 5.05
N ASP A 25 -10.89 14.20 4.65
CA ASP A 25 -11.33 15.44 5.27
C ASP A 25 -12.50 15.22 6.25
N GLU A 26 -12.96 16.27 6.92
CA GLU A 26 -14.11 16.22 7.83
C GLU A 26 -15.39 15.67 7.18
N LYS A 27 -15.53 15.80 5.85
CA LYS A 27 -16.70 15.28 5.13
C LYS A 27 -16.60 13.77 5.00
N TRP A 28 -15.42 13.24 4.69
CA TRP A 28 -15.22 11.78 4.66
C TRP A 28 -15.48 11.15 6.03
N ILE A 29 -14.99 11.76 7.12
CA ILE A 29 -15.20 11.25 8.49
C ILE A 29 -16.69 11.05 8.77
N LYS A 30 -17.53 12.05 8.43
CA LYS A 30 -18.99 11.96 8.59
C LYS A 30 -19.63 10.90 7.70
N ILE A 31 -19.11 10.72 6.48
CA ILE A 31 -19.58 9.64 5.58
C ILE A 31 -19.24 8.27 6.17
N GLU A 32 -18.02 8.10 6.65
CA GLU A 32 -17.53 6.87 7.26
C GLU A 32 -18.34 6.49 8.51
N GLU A 33 -18.62 7.44 9.41
CA GLU A 33 -19.50 7.22 10.56
C GLU A 33 -20.90 6.75 10.14
N GLU A 34 -21.48 7.37 9.11
CA GLU A 34 -22.78 6.97 8.59
C GLU A 34 -22.78 5.61 7.91
N LEU A 35 -21.67 5.24 7.27
CA LEU A 35 -21.49 3.90 6.68
C LEU A 35 -21.33 2.83 7.76
N ARG A 36 -20.61 3.13 8.87
CA ARG A 36 -20.47 2.20 10.02
C ARG A 36 -21.80 1.90 10.70
N LYS A 37 -22.72 2.87 10.75
CA LYS A 37 -24.09 2.65 11.23
C LYS A 37 -24.92 1.76 10.30
N SER A 38 -24.42 1.47 9.10
CA SER A 38 -25.07 0.56 8.16
C SER A 38 -24.36 -0.79 8.13
N SER A 39 -25.11 -1.84 7.83
CA SER A 39 -24.54 -3.16 7.51
C SER A 39 -23.99 -3.25 6.08
N THR A 40 -24.07 -2.18 5.28
CA THR A 40 -23.67 -2.19 3.87
C THR A 40 -22.16 -2.15 3.76
N LYS A 41 -21.61 -3.08 2.96
CA LYS A 41 -20.20 -3.11 2.61
C LYS A 41 -19.97 -2.51 1.24
N LEU A 42 -18.96 -1.66 1.11
CA LEU A 42 -18.54 -1.07 -0.14
C LEU A 42 -17.84 -2.11 -1.00
N HIS A 43 -18.34 -2.29 -2.22
CA HIS A 43 -17.68 -3.12 -3.21
C HIS A 43 -16.86 -2.22 -4.13
N VAL A 44 -15.56 -2.11 -3.82
CA VAL A 44 -14.61 -1.26 -4.55
C VAL A 44 -13.46 -2.12 -5.06
N VAL A 45 -13.13 -2.01 -6.35
CA VAL A 45 -11.98 -2.69 -6.96
C VAL A 45 -10.69 -1.94 -6.67
N ASN A 46 -10.66 -0.64 -6.99
CA ASN A 46 -9.47 0.21 -6.82
C ASN A 46 -9.70 1.31 -5.78
N LEU A 47 -8.97 1.27 -4.67
CA LEU A 47 -9.05 2.28 -3.62
C LEU A 47 -7.82 3.19 -3.68
N ILE A 48 -8.05 4.50 -3.81
CA ILE A 48 -6.99 5.52 -3.76
C ILE A 48 -7.25 6.39 -2.54
N LEU A 49 -6.32 6.36 -1.59
CA LEU A 49 -6.35 7.18 -0.37
C LEU A 49 -5.34 8.32 -0.50
N LEU A 50 -5.81 9.55 -0.32
CA LEU A 50 -5.04 10.77 -0.46
C LEU A 50 -4.98 11.53 0.87
N ASP A 51 -3.83 12.17 1.13
CA ASP A 51 -3.61 13.11 2.24
C ASP A 51 -4.04 12.53 3.60
N ARG A 52 -3.55 11.34 3.94
CA ARG A 52 -3.96 10.63 5.16
C ARG A 52 -3.41 11.25 6.43
N ASP A 53 -4.32 11.65 7.32
CA ASP A 53 -4.08 12.04 8.72
C ASP A 53 -4.71 11.04 9.72
N TYR A 54 -5.63 10.15 9.30
CA TYR A 54 -6.37 9.24 10.18
C TYR A 54 -6.52 7.80 9.61
N PRO A 55 -6.81 6.80 10.45
CA PRO A 55 -7.13 5.45 9.99
C PRO A 55 -8.30 5.42 9.00
N ILE A 56 -8.31 4.43 8.09
CA ILE A 56 -9.50 4.12 7.29
C ILE A 56 -9.99 2.78 7.81
N ASP A 57 -11.28 2.70 8.11
CA ASP A 57 -11.86 1.43 8.51
C ASP A 57 -12.04 0.55 7.27
N PHE A 58 -11.10 -0.36 7.03
CA PHE A 58 -11.22 -1.28 5.91
C PHE A 58 -12.44 -2.21 6.08
N ASN A 59 -13.01 -2.38 7.28
CA ASN A 59 -14.26 -3.13 7.46
C ASN A 59 -15.42 -2.50 6.70
N LEU A 60 -15.34 -1.25 6.27
CA LEU A 60 -16.33 -0.66 5.37
C LEU A 60 -16.40 -1.38 4.02
N PHE A 61 -15.33 -2.06 3.59
CA PHE A 61 -15.25 -2.72 2.30
C PHE A 61 -15.65 -4.18 2.40
N ALA A 62 -16.31 -4.67 1.36
CA ALA A 62 -16.66 -6.08 1.25
C ALA A 62 -15.36 -6.89 1.20
N PRO A 63 -15.28 -8.02 1.94
CA PRO A 63 -14.17 -8.93 1.78
C PRO A 63 -13.99 -9.27 0.30
N LYS A 64 -12.74 -9.40 -0.16
CA LYS A 64 -12.42 -9.80 -1.54
C LYS A 64 -12.80 -8.79 -2.63
N SER A 65 -13.29 -7.60 -2.29
CA SER A 65 -13.60 -6.61 -3.34
C SER A 65 -12.39 -5.82 -3.81
N LEU A 66 -11.46 -5.54 -2.89
CA LEU A 66 -10.28 -4.69 -3.15
C LEU A 66 -9.20 -5.48 -3.87
N GLU A 67 -8.91 -5.10 -5.12
CA GLU A 67 -7.81 -5.66 -5.90
C GLU A 67 -6.58 -4.76 -5.89
N GLU A 68 -6.78 -3.44 -5.96
CA GLU A 68 -5.70 -2.46 -6.00
C GLU A 68 -5.91 -1.41 -4.92
N VAL A 69 -4.86 -1.14 -4.16
CA VAL A 69 -4.86 -0.05 -3.17
C VAL A 69 -3.67 0.84 -3.41
N ALA A 70 -3.94 2.13 -3.62
CA ALA A 70 -2.94 3.18 -3.62
C ALA A 70 -3.12 4.02 -2.35
N ILE A 71 -2.05 4.17 -1.57
CA ILE A 71 -2.06 4.95 -0.34
C ILE A 71 -1.03 6.07 -0.46
N SER A 72 -1.50 7.31 -0.38
CA SER A 72 -0.67 8.49 -0.23
C SER A 72 -0.83 9.03 1.19
N ILE A 73 0.26 9.06 1.95
CA ILE A 73 0.29 9.51 3.35
C ILE A 73 1.15 10.77 3.44
N LYS A 74 0.67 11.80 4.13
CA LYS A 74 1.37 13.08 4.32
C LYS A 74 1.91 13.33 5.74
N LYS A 75 1.35 12.70 6.78
CA LYS A 75 1.73 12.90 8.20
C LYS A 75 1.61 11.63 9.06
N SER A 76 2.30 11.62 10.21
CA SER A 76 2.48 10.46 11.11
C SER A 76 1.17 9.94 11.67
N VAL A 77 0.64 8.87 11.08
CA VAL A 77 -0.56 8.20 11.57
C VAL A 77 -0.16 7.26 12.71
N LYS A 78 -0.24 7.75 13.95
CA LYS A 78 0.10 7.03 15.19
C LYS A 78 -0.79 5.81 15.51
N GLN A 79 -1.84 5.54 14.73
CA GLN A 79 -2.90 4.59 15.08
C GLN A 79 -3.26 3.65 13.91
N MET A 80 -2.25 2.96 13.38
CA MET A 80 -2.45 1.92 12.36
C MET A 80 -2.83 0.54 12.90
N ASP A 81 -2.83 0.35 14.22
CA ASP A 81 -3.06 -0.96 14.81
C ASP A 81 -4.42 -1.58 14.45
N GLU A 82 -5.38 -0.75 14.06
CA GLU A 82 -6.77 -1.11 13.77
C GLU A 82 -7.10 -1.19 12.27
N ILE A 83 -6.17 -0.81 11.38
CA ILE A 83 -6.55 -0.37 10.03
C ILE A 83 -6.71 -1.52 9.04
N VAL A 84 -5.78 -2.46 8.99
CA VAL A 84 -5.79 -3.50 7.95
C VAL A 84 -5.91 -4.87 8.60
N THR A 85 -7.11 -5.45 8.56
CA THR A 85 -7.23 -6.86 8.90
C THR A 85 -6.54 -7.71 7.81
N PRO A 86 -5.70 -8.70 8.17
CA PRO A 86 -5.00 -9.55 7.21
C PRO A 86 -5.93 -10.17 6.17
N GLU A 87 -7.17 -10.50 6.56
CA GLU A 87 -8.23 -11.03 5.72
C GLU A 87 -8.58 -10.13 4.53
N GLN A 88 -8.56 -8.81 4.67
CA GLN A 88 -8.92 -7.87 3.61
C GLN A 88 -7.79 -7.64 2.61
N CYS A 89 -6.54 -7.93 3.00
CA CYS A 89 -5.38 -7.87 2.12
C CYS A 89 -5.06 -9.20 1.41
N LYS A 90 -5.75 -10.31 1.71
CA LYS A 90 -5.47 -11.63 1.11
C LYS A 90 -5.59 -11.66 -0.41
N GLN A 91 -6.35 -10.75 -1.02
CA GLN A 91 -6.57 -10.70 -2.48
C GLN A 91 -6.00 -9.45 -3.14
N LEU A 92 -5.23 -8.67 -2.40
CA LEU A 92 -4.66 -7.44 -2.89
C LEU A 92 -3.60 -7.77 -3.95
N LYS A 93 -3.92 -7.48 -5.21
CA LYS A 93 -3.02 -7.72 -6.35
C LYS A 93 -1.95 -6.65 -6.42
N MET A 94 -2.31 -5.39 -6.17
CA MET A 94 -1.39 -4.27 -6.30
C MET A 94 -1.45 -3.33 -5.09
N LEU A 95 -0.29 -3.03 -4.52
CA LEU A 95 -0.12 -2.02 -3.50
C LEU A 95 0.81 -0.93 -4.02
N LYS A 96 0.29 0.30 -4.16
CA LYS A 96 1.10 1.48 -4.44
C LYS A 96 1.17 2.33 -3.18
N ILE A 97 2.37 2.62 -2.71
CA ILE A 97 2.56 3.49 -1.56
C ILE A 97 3.38 4.70 -1.95
N CYS A 98 2.92 5.89 -1.54
CA CYS A 98 3.64 7.15 -1.64
C CYS A 98 3.65 7.78 -0.24
N THR A 99 4.77 7.72 0.47
CA THR A 99 4.85 8.07 1.90
C THR A 99 5.62 9.35 2.19
N GLN A 100 5.06 10.16 3.08
CA GLN A 100 5.58 10.35 4.44
C GLN A 100 4.40 10.11 5.40
N PRO A 101 4.32 9.01 6.19
CA PRO A 101 5.40 8.42 7.00
C PRO A 101 5.40 6.88 7.20
N ARG A 102 6.45 6.46 7.92
CA ARG A 102 7.05 5.15 8.22
C ARG A 102 6.16 4.03 8.82
N ASP A 103 5.71 4.16 10.06
CA ASP A 103 5.16 3.04 10.87
C ASP A 103 3.94 2.31 10.27
N PRO A 104 2.96 3.03 9.67
CA PRO A 104 1.83 2.45 8.94
C PRO A 104 2.21 1.38 7.91
N LEU A 105 3.26 1.68 7.16
CA LEU A 105 3.68 0.90 6.03
C LEU A 105 4.44 -0.35 6.49
N VAL A 106 5.34 -0.18 7.46
CA VAL A 106 6.12 -1.28 8.00
C VAL A 106 5.22 -2.41 8.50
N LYS A 107 4.17 -2.09 9.27
CA LYS A 107 3.26 -3.11 9.82
C LYS A 107 2.53 -3.90 8.73
N LEU A 108 2.04 -3.22 7.69
CA LEU A 108 1.39 -3.88 6.56
C LEU A 108 2.36 -4.82 5.85
N LEU A 109 3.59 -4.35 5.60
CA LEU A 109 4.64 -5.12 4.97
C LEU A 109 5.13 -6.29 5.84
N LYS A 110 5.05 -6.17 7.18
CA LYS A 110 5.35 -7.25 8.14
C LYS A 110 4.31 -8.39 8.13
N ASN A 111 3.18 -8.25 7.44
CA ASN A 111 2.16 -9.29 7.40
C ASN A 111 2.64 -10.52 6.60
N PRO A 112 2.85 -11.70 7.23
CA PRO A 112 3.40 -12.88 6.56
C PRO A 112 2.45 -13.49 5.53
N LYS A 113 1.16 -13.12 5.55
CA LYS A 113 0.15 -13.56 4.57
C LYS A 113 0.04 -12.61 3.38
N LEU A 114 0.71 -11.45 3.41
CA LEU A 114 0.71 -10.52 2.30
C LEU A 114 1.48 -11.11 1.12
N ARG A 115 0.83 -11.15 -0.04
CA ARG A 115 1.38 -11.61 -1.32
C ARG A 115 1.01 -10.57 -2.36
N LEU A 116 1.99 -9.85 -2.88
CA LEU A 116 1.76 -8.77 -3.84
C LEU A 116 2.17 -9.23 -5.23
N LYS A 117 1.33 -8.97 -6.23
CA LYS A 117 1.76 -9.11 -7.63
C LYS A 117 2.73 -7.99 -8.01
N LYS A 118 2.52 -6.78 -7.48
CA LYS A 118 3.40 -5.64 -7.75
C LYS A 118 3.55 -4.71 -6.54
N LEU A 119 4.79 -4.29 -6.28
CA LEU A 119 5.14 -3.24 -5.33
C LEU A 119 5.89 -2.13 -6.09
N THR A 120 5.50 -0.88 -5.88
CA THR A 120 6.27 0.28 -6.37
C THR A 120 6.84 1.04 -5.19
N VAL A 121 8.13 1.31 -5.21
CA VAL A 121 8.88 1.96 -4.14
C VAL A 121 9.66 3.16 -4.66
N TYR A 122 9.82 4.15 -3.80
CA TYR A 122 10.65 5.32 -4.01
C TYR A 122 11.71 5.28 -2.91
N PRO A 123 12.94 4.82 -3.20
CA PRO A 123 13.98 4.66 -2.18
C PRO A 123 14.53 6.01 -1.72
N ASP A 124 13.87 6.59 -0.74
CA ASP A 124 14.26 7.78 0.01
C ASP A 124 14.76 7.40 1.42
N GLU A 125 15.09 8.40 2.25
CA GLU A 125 15.53 8.18 3.63
C GLU A 125 14.47 7.45 4.48
N GLU A 126 13.19 7.65 4.17
CA GLU A 126 12.08 7.00 4.87
C GLU A 126 11.92 5.53 4.47
N TRP A 127 12.17 5.20 3.20
CA TRP A 127 12.24 3.81 2.76
C TRP A 127 13.37 3.06 3.46
N MET A 128 14.56 3.64 3.60
CA MET A 128 15.69 3.01 4.31
C MET A 128 15.34 2.62 5.75
N LYS A 129 14.60 3.50 6.43
CA LYS A 129 14.05 3.29 7.77
C LYS A 129 13.04 2.14 7.83
N ILE A 130 12.19 1.99 6.80
CA ILE A 130 11.27 0.86 6.64
C ILE A 130 12.04 -0.43 6.38
N GLU A 131 13.07 -0.39 5.53
CA GLU A 131 13.93 -1.54 5.24
C GLU A 131 14.61 -2.08 6.49
N GLU A 132 15.13 -1.20 7.34
CA GLU A 132 15.78 -1.55 8.60
C GLU A 132 14.81 -2.29 9.53
N GLU A 133 13.61 -1.77 9.73
CA GLU A 133 12.61 -2.42 10.59
C GLU A 133 12.12 -3.77 10.05
N LEU A 134 12.01 -3.92 8.73
CA LEU A 134 11.68 -5.20 8.10
C LEU A 134 12.80 -6.22 8.26
N ARG A 135 14.05 -5.75 8.24
CA ARG A 135 15.24 -6.57 8.50
C ARG A 135 15.26 -7.06 9.94
N GLU A 136 14.99 -6.18 10.91
CA GLU A 136 14.92 -6.53 12.33
C GLU A 136 13.82 -7.55 12.63
N SER A 137 12.66 -7.44 11.97
CA SER A 137 11.57 -8.42 12.16
C SER A 137 11.76 -9.72 11.39
N SER A 138 12.90 -9.89 10.70
CA SER A 138 13.20 -11.05 9.84
C SER A 138 12.11 -11.34 8.79
N THR A 139 11.30 -10.33 8.46
CA THR A 139 10.14 -10.52 7.58
C THR A 139 10.56 -10.44 6.13
N LYS A 140 10.13 -11.42 5.33
CA LYS A 140 10.38 -11.45 3.89
C LYS A 140 9.13 -11.05 3.13
N LEU A 141 9.27 -10.06 2.25
CA LEU A 141 8.23 -9.59 1.36
C LEU A 141 8.04 -10.59 0.22
N HIS A 142 6.83 -11.08 0.04
CA HIS A 142 6.49 -11.92 -1.08
C HIS A 142 5.86 -11.07 -2.17
N VAL A 143 6.68 -10.68 -3.14
CA VAL A 143 6.30 -9.77 -4.23
C VAL A 143 6.79 -10.34 -5.55
N ASN A 144 5.93 -10.40 -6.57
CA ASN A 144 6.33 -10.82 -7.91
C ASN A 144 7.11 -9.71 -8.63
N ASN A 145 6.53 -8.52 -8.75
CA ASN A 145 7.14 -7.45 -9.53
C ASN A 145 7.48 -6.25 -8.65
N VAL A 146 8.72 -5.81 -8.66
CA VAL A 146 9.15 -4.60 -7.94
C VAL A 146 9.49 -3.51 -8.94
N THR A 147 8.88 -2.34 -8.75
CA THR A 147 9.24 -1.14 -9.49
C THR A 147 9.92 -0.15 -8.55
N VAL A 148 11.16 0.18 -8.84
CA VAL A 148 11.95 1.17 -8.12
C VAL A 148 11.91 2.47 -8.91
N GLN A 149 11.42 3.55 -8.33
CA GLN A 149 11.36 4.85 -8.99
C GLN A 149 12.34 5.84 -8.36
N HIS A 150 13.14 6.48 -9.21
CA HIS A 150 14.04 7.58 -8.87
C HIS A 150 14.85 7.29 -7.59
N PRO A 151 15.65 6.21 -7.57
CA PRO A 151 16.37 5.83 -6.36
C PRO A 151 17.37 6.92 -5.98
N GLU A 152 17.06 7.61 -4.88
CA GLU A 152 18.01 8.45 -4.16
C GLU A 152 18.89 7.60 -3.25
N TYR A 153 18.42 6.42 -2.85
CA TYR A 153 19.15 5.45 -2.02
C TYR A 153 19.17 4.06 -2.68
N PRO A 154 20.17 3.22 -2.36
CA PRO A 154 20.15 1.81 -2.78
C PRO A 154 18.96 1.09 -2.14
N ILE A 155 18.35 0.16 -2.86
CA ILE A 155 17.30 -0.72 -2.34
C ILE A 155 17.89 -2.10 -2.00
N SER A 156 17.55 -2.63 -0.83
CA SER A 156 18.00 -3.95 -0.42
C SER A 156 17.03 -5.03 -0.88
N PHE A 157 17.40 -5.81 -1.89
CA PHE A 157 16.58 -6.95 -2.32
C PHE A 157 16.53 -8.09 -1.30
N TYR A 158 17.39 -8.08 -0.27
CA TYR A 158 17.36 -9.09 0.79
C TYR A 158 16.04 -9.09 1.57
N LEU A 159 15.24 -8.03 1.46
CA LEU A 159 13.90 -7.96 2.05
C LEU A 159 12.88 -8.85 1.34
N PHE A 160 13.12 -9.26 0.10
CA PHE A 160 12.19 -10.10 -0.64
C PHE A 160 12.44 -11.58 -0.36
N ALA A 161 11.36 -12.35 -0.33
CA ALA A 161 11.45 -13.80 -0.17
C ALA A 161 12.18 -14.39 -1.39
N PRO A 162 13.09 -15.37 -1.18
CA PRO A 162 13.75 -16.05 -2.29
C PRO A 162 12.72 -16.61 -3.28
N LYS A 163 12.99 -16.47 -4.58
CA LYS A 163 12.12 -16.92 -5.69
C LYS A 163 10.73 -16.26 -5.75
N SER A 164 10.46 -15.22 -4.94
CA SER A 164 9.20 -14.48 -5.06
C SER A 164 9.23 -13.48 -6.20
N LEU A 165 10.40 -12.88 -6.48
CA LEU A 165 10.57 -11.88 -7.53
C LEU A 165 10.64 -12.53 -8.91
N GLU A 166 9.78 -12.07 -9.81
CA GLU A 166 9.71 -12.39 -11.23
C GLU A 166 10.27 -11.24 -12.08
N GLU A 167 10.00 -9.99 -11.70
CA GLU A 167 10.41 -8.81 -12.49
C GLU A 167 10.91 -7.68 -11.58
N VAL A 168 12.01 -7.04 -11.95
CA VAL A 168 12.48 -5.81 -11.31
C VAL A 168 12.63 -4.72 -12.36
N THR A 169 11.81 -3.67 -12.25
CA THR A 169 11.91 -2.47 -13.09
C THR A 169 12.55 -1.34 -12.29
N VAL A 170 13.61 -0.72 -12.81
CA VAL A 170 14.24 0.44 -12.17
C VAL A 170 14.13 1.64 -13.09
N TYR A 171 13.48 2.70 -12.63
CA TYR A 171 13.42 3.99 -13.32
C TYR A 171 14.48 4.90 -12.71
N THR A 172 15.51 5.21 -13.48
CA THR A 172 16.66 6.01 -13.08
C THR A 172 16.79 7.25 -13.96
N ASN A 173 17.38 8.31 -13.42
CA ASN A 173 17.94 9.42 -14.18
C ASN A 173 19.48 9.30 -14.23
N GLU A 174 20.17 10.21 -14.91
CA GLU A 174 21.64 10.19 -15.02
C GLU A 174 22.33 10.24 -13.64
N SER A 175 21.79 10.99 -12.68
CA SER A 175 22.36 11.10 -11.33
C SER A 175 22.19 9.83 -10.48
N SER A 176 21.14 9.04 -10.72
CA SER A 176 20.86 7.77 -10.04
C SER A 176 21.52 6.54 -10.69
N PHE A 177 22.12 6.68 -11.89
CA PHE A 177 22.67 5.56 -12.67
C PHE A 177 23.82 4.83 -11.94
N LYS A 178 24.66 5.54 -11.19
CA LYS A 178 25.74 4.92 -10.39
C LYS A 178 25.20 3.95 -9.31
N LYS A 179 24.04 4.25 -8.74
CA LYS A 179 23.39 3.44 -7.69
C LYS A 179 22.70 2.19 -8.27
N MET A 180 22.31 2.25 -9.55
CA MET A 180 21.77 1.09 -10.28
C MET A 180 22.76 -0.07 -10.37
N ASN A 181 24.07 0.21 -10.50
CA ASN A 181 25.08 -0.85 -10.56
C ASN A 181 25.22 -1.64 -9.25
N GLU A 182 24.92 -1.03 -8.09
CA GLU A 182 24.90 -1.75 -6.81
C GLU A 182 23.68 -2.67 -6.69
N ILE A 183 22.53 -2.19 -7.16
CA ILE A 183 21.27 -2.95 -7.26
C ILE A 183 21.45 -4.20 -8.14
N LEU A 184 22.01 -4.03 -9.34
CA LEU A 184 22.22 -5.12 -10.30
C LEU A 184 23.24 -6.17 -9.83
N ARG A 185 24.16 -5.80 -8.94
CA ARG A 185 25.14 -6.72 -8.35
C ARG A 185 24.58 -7.57 -7.22
N SER A 186 23.39 -7.23 -6.71
CA SER A 186 22.77 -7.98 -5.62
C SER A 186 22.46 -9.44 -6.03
N GLU A 187 22.63 -10.35 -5.09
CA GLU A 187 22.50 -11.79 -5.32
C GLU A 187 21.07 -12.20 -5.71
N ASN A 188 20.07 -11.44 -5.26
CA ASN A 188 18.67 -11.63 -5.62
C ASN A 188 18.37 -11.22 -7.07
N CYS A 189 19.08 -10.22 -7.64
CA CYS A 189 18.97 -9.90 -9.06
C CYS A 189 19.58 -10.99 -9.95
N LYS A 190 20.62 -11.69 -9.48
CA LYS A 190 21.22 -12.83 -10.21
C LYS A 190 20.32 -14.06 -10.28
N GLN A 191 19.31 -14.14 -9.40
CA GLN A 191 18.33 -15.23 -9.36
C GLN A 191 17.06 -14.92 -10.16
N LEU A 192 16.92 -13.70 -10.69
CA LEU A 192 15.88 -13.36 -11.66
C LEU A 192 16.16 -14.15 -12.94
N LYS A 193 15.16 -14.89 -13.42
CA LYS A 193 15.25 -15.68 -14.65
C LYS A 193 14.93 -14.86 -15.88
#